data_AF-A0A2A9KI99-F1
#
_entry.id   AF-A0A2A9KI99-F1
#
_cell.length_a   1.000
_cell.length_b   1.000
_cell.length_c   1.000
_cell.angle_alpha   90.00
_cell.angle_beta   90.00
_cell.angle_gamma   90.00
#
_symmetry.space_group_name_H-M   'P 1'
#
loop_
_entity.id
_entity.type
_entity.pdbx_description
1 polymer ?
#
loop_
_entity_poly.entity_id
_entity_poly.type
_entity_poly.pdbx_seq_one_letter_code
_entity_poly.pdbx_strand_id
1 'polypeptide(L)'
;MLGRIEEIIMSRTYLIETANAAFTLIITGTQPTGPYSATYVGTAERVDLPWVDDIGPEKTKLDGAAEGVDFDALVAMCHREITRRGGEIIRIEDISDGSGL
;
A
#
# COMPACT_ATOMS: atom_id res chain seq x y z
N MET A 1 -24.86 14.62 28.49
CA MET A 1 -25.09 13.60 27.46
C MET A 1 -24.21 13.97 26.27
N LEU A 2 -22.95 13.54 26.26
CA LEU A 2 -22.01 13.83 25.17
C LEU A 2 -22.19 12.74 24.12
N GLY A 3 -22.74 13.11 22.96
CA GLY A 3 -22.81 12.22 21.81
C GLY A 3 -21.38 11.85 21.42
N ARG A 4 -21.07 10.55 21.43
CA ARG A 4 -19.91 10.02 20.73
C ARG A 4 -20.13 10.34 19.26
N ILE A 5 -19.41 11.33 18.76
CA ILE A 5 -19.24 11.49 17.31
C ILE A 5 -18.39 10.28 16.94
N GLU A 6 -19.01 9.28 16.31
CA GLU A 6 -18.26 8.22 15.65
C GLU A 6 -17.48 8.92 14.54
N GLU A 7 -16.19 9.16 14.80
CA GLU A 7 -15.25 9.63 13.79
C GLU A 7 -15.29 8.58 12.68
N ILE A 8 -15.84 8.94 11.51
CA ILE A 8 -15.92 8.01 10.38
C ILE A 8 -14.49 7.82 9.89
N ILE A 9 -13.86 6.75 10.33
CA ILE A 9 -12.53 6.35 9.89
C ILE A 9 -12.72 5.68 8.52
N MET A 10 -12.35 6.37 7.45
CA MET A 10 -12.20 5.74 6.16
C MET A 10 -10.95 4.87 6.22
N SER A 11 -11.08 3.58 5.93
CA SER A 11 -9.96 2.65 5.81
C SER A 11 -10.13 1.85 4.54
N ARG A 12 -9.20 2.02 3.58
CA ARG A 12 -9.16 1.23 2.36
C ARG A 12 -7.89 0.41 2.30
N THR A 13 -8.01 -0.85 1.89
CA THR A 13 -6.89 -1.77 1.78
C THR A 13 -6.82 -2.27 0.34
N TYR A 14 -5.64 -2.17 -0.25
CA TYR A 14 -5.37 -2.56 -1.61
C TYR A 14 -4.30 -3.65 -1.63
N LEU A 15 -4.53 -4.69 -2.42
CA LEU A 15 -3.49 -5.60 -2.88
C LEU A 15 -2.97 -5.10 -4.23
N ILE A 16 -1.66 -4.86 -4.33
CA ILE A 16 -1.02 -4.33 -5.52
C ILE A 16 0.05 -5.33 -5.97
N GLU A 17 -0.17 -5.95 -7.12
CA GLU A 17 0.80 -6.84 -7.76
C GLU A 17 1.64 -6.05 -8.75
N THR A 18 2.95 -6.25 -8.68
CA THR A 18 3.93 -5.63 -9.57
C THR A 18 4.79 -6.70 -10.22
N ALA A 19 5.60 -6.32 -11.21
CA ALA A 19 6.49 -7.23 -11.90
C ALA A 19 7.48 -7.99 -10.99
N ASN A 20 7.84 -7.44 -9.82
CA ASN A 20 8.85 -8.02 -8.95
C ASN A 20 8.42 -8.16 -7.48
N ALA A 21 7.20 -7.76 -7.12
CA ALA A 21 6.73 -7.75 -5.73
C ALA A 21 5.20 -7.65 -5.63
N ALA A 22 4.67 -8.11 -4.49
CA ALA A 22 3.31 -7.82 -4.07
C ALA A 22 3.34 -6.84 -2.89
N PHE A 23 2.41 -5.89 -2.88
CA PHE A 23 2.26 -4.90 -1.82
C PHE A 23 0.85 -4.93 -1.24
N THR A 24 0.77 -4.81 0.08
CA THR A 24 -0.47 -4.46 0.76
C THR A 24 -0.41 -2.99 1.13
N LEU A 25 -1.26 -2.16 0.52
CA LEU A 25 -1.38 -0.72 0.79
C LEU A 25 -2.64 -0.45 1.60
N ILE A 26 -2.49 0.20 2.76
CA ILE A 26 -3.57 0.64 3.62
C ILE A 26 -3.61 2.16 3.59
N ILE A 27 -4.76 2.75 3.28
CA ILE A 27 -5.01 4.19 3.35
C ILE A 27 -6.08 4.45 4.40
N THR A 28 -5.76 5.29 5.38
CA THR A 28 -6.67 5.73 6.43
C THR A 28 -6.94 7.24 6.33
N GLY A 29 -8.10 7.69 6.78
CA GLY A 29 -8.44 9.11 6.88
C GLY A 29 -9.60 9.36 7.84
N THR A 30 -9.61 10.52 8.50
CA THR A 30 -10.58 10.86 9.55
C THR A 30 -11.80 11.64 9.08
N GLN A 31 -11.94 11.91 7.77
CA GLN A 31 -13.09 12.58 7.14
C GLN A 31 -12.94 12.58 5.60
N PRO A 32 -13.99 12.93 4.83
CA PRO A 32 -13.90 13.08 3.37
C PRO A 32 -12.93 14.17 2.89
N THR A 33 -12.46 15.05 3.79
CA THR A 33 -11.54 16.15 3.51
C THR A 33 -10.46 16.28 4.61
N GLY A 34 -10.21 15.21 5.36
CA GLY A 34 -9.23 15.18 6.46
C GLY A 34 -7.83 14.76 5.98
N PRO A 35 -6.80 14.87 6.83
CA PRO A 35 -5.49 14.30 6.52
C PRO A 35 -5.63 12.79 6.33
N TYR A 36 -5.02 12.30 5.25
CA TYR A 36 -4.91 10.90 4.91
C TYR A 36 -3.52 10.39 5.24
N SER A 37 -3.45 9.14 5.66
CA SER A 37 -2.21 8.42 5.89
C SER A 37 -2.22 7.13 5.08
N ALA A 38 -1.09 6.80 4.48
CA ALA A 38 -0.88 5.57 3.75
C ALA A 38 0.26 4.79 4.41
N THR A 39 0.11 3.47 4.53
CA THR A 39 1.19 2.55 4.84
C THR A 39 1.15 1.41 3.85
N TYR A 40 2.28 1.02 3.31
CA TYR A 40 2.40 -0.16 2.47
C TYR A 40 3.47 -1.10 2.98
N VAL A 41 3.21 -2.40 2.86
CA VAL A 41 4.15 -3.48 3.17
C VAL A 41 4.37 -4.25 1.88
N GLY A 42 5.62 -4.41 1.48
CA GLY A 42 5.98 -5.06 0.21
C GLY A 42 6.76 -6.33 0.43
N THR A 43 6.38 -7.39 -0.27
CA THR A 43 7.12 -8.65 -0.31
C THR A 43 7.63 -8.86 -1.72
N ALA A 44 8.96 -8.91 -1.89
CA ALA A 44 9.55 -9.25 -3.18
C ALA A 44 9.20 -10.70 -3.53
N GLU A 45 8.61 -10.91 -4.71
CA GLU A 45 8.51 -12.25 -5.26
C GLU A 45 9.89 -12.60 -5.78
N ARG A 46 10.53 -13.61 -5.19
CA ARG A 46 11.77 -14.16 -5.74
C ARG A 46 11.42 -14.76 -7.10
N VAL A 47 11.62 -14.00 -8.16
CA VAL A 47 11.83 -14.61 -9.48
C VAL A 47 13.11 -15.41 -9.33
N ASP A 48 13.02 -16.74 -9.33
CA ASP A 48 14.18 -17.63 -9.35
C ASP A 48 14.99 -17.37 -10.63
N LEU A 49 15.86 -16.37 -10.58
CA LEU A 49 16.90 -16.16 -11.59
C LEU A 49 18.00 -17.19 -11.29
N PRO A 50 18.31 -18.14 -12.20
CA PRO A 50 19.19 -19.27 -11.90
C PRO A 50 20.69 -18.95 -11.69
N TRP A 51 21.09 -17.70 -11.44
CA TRP A 51 22.48 -17.27 -11.68
C TRP A 51 23.02 -16.20 -10.72
N VAL A 52 22.70 -16.26 -9.43
CA VAL A 52 23.53 -15.58 -8.42
C VAL A 52 23.59 -16.44 -7.16
N ASP A 53 24.64 -17.26 -7.07
CA ASP A 53 25.17 -17.64 -5.77
C ASP A 53 25.73 -16.37 -5.12
N ASP A 54 25.35 -16.14 -3.86
CA ASP A 54 26.03 -15.23 -2.93
C ASP A 54 25.60 -13.76 -2.88
N ILE A 55 24.30 -13.48 -2.73
CA ILE A 55 23.82 -12.39 -1.85
C ILE A 55 22.56 -12.93 -1.15
N GLY A 56 22.68 -13.40 0.10
CA GLY A 56 21.53 -13.71 0.94
C GLY A 56 20.55 -12.54 0.87
N PRO A 57 19.22 -12.78 0.73
CA PRO A 57 18.27 -11.78 0.26
C PRO A 57 18.51 -10.50 1.04
N GLU A 58 19.08 -9.50 0.38
CA GLU A 58 19.09 -8.16 0.94
C GLU A 58 17.61 -7.88 1.10
N LYS A 59 17.16 -7.93 2.36
CA LYS A 59 15.79 -7.63 2.77
C LYS A 59 15.62 -6.15 2.52
N THR A 60 15.59 -5.75 1.25
CA THR A 60 15.25 -4.40 0.81
C THR A 60 13.86 -4.21 1.33
N LYS A 61 13.74 -3.57 2.49
CA LYS A 61 12.47 -3.35 3.15
C LYS A 61 11.63 -2.51 2.20
N LEU A 62 10.71 -3.17 1.50
CA LEU A 62 9.89 -2.52 0.47
C LEU A 62 8.83 -1.65 1.11
N ASP A 63 8.61 -1.77 2.43
CA ASP A 63 7.64 -1.02 3.21
C ASP A 63 7.85 0.49 3.17
N GLY A 64 6.77 1.23 3.36
CA GLY A 64 6.82 2.68 3.52
C GLY A 64 5.53 3.25 4.07
N ALA A 65 5.58 4.53 4.42
CA ALA A 65 4.44 5.30 4.85
C ALA A 65 4.47 6.70 4.24
N ALA A 66 3.30 7.30 4.05
CA ALA A 66 3.13 8.66 3.53
C ALA A 66 1.91 9.31 4.19
N GLU A 67 1.92 10.64 4.26
CA GLU A 67 0.79 11.44 4.75
C GLU A 67 0.46 12.52 3.70
N GLY A 68 -0.81 12.85 3.56
CA GLY A 68 -1.27 13.82 2.58
C GLY A 68 -2.59 14.46 2.99
N VAL A 69 -2.75 15.75 2.68
CA VAL A 69 -4.01 16.48 2.92
C VAL A 69 -5.05 16.17 1.82
N ASP A 70 -4.58 15.69 0.66
CA ASP A 70 -5.39 15.32 -0.50
C ASP A 70 -5.21 13.83 -0.80
N PHE A 71 -6.34 13.13 -1.00
CA PHE A 71 -6.36 11.68 -1.21
C PHE A 71 -5.68 11.28 -2.52
N ASP A 72 -5.99 11.98 -3.61
CA ASP A 72 -5.47 11.66 -4.94
C ASP A 72 -3.96 11.90 -5.02
N ALA A 73 -3.48 12.97 -4.39
CA ALA A 73 -2.05 13.27 -4.27
C ALA A 73 -1.30 12.19 -3.46
N LEU A 74 -1.90 11.70 -2.37
CA LEU A 74 -1.33 10.61 -1.57
C LEU A 74 -1.26 9.31 -2.39
N VAL A 75 -2.34 8.96 -3.10
CA VAL A 75 -2.39 7.78 -3.97
C VAL A 75 -1.33 7.88 -5.08
N ALA A 76 -1.19 9.03 -5.74
CA ALA A 76 -0.18 9.24 -6.77
C ALA A 76 1.25 9.08 -6.23
N MET A 77 1.51 9.54 -5.00
CA MET A 77 2.80 9.33 -4.34
C MET A 77 3.06 7.85 -4.06
N CYS A 78 2.08 7.13 -3.49
CA CYS A 78 2.17 5.69 -3.23
C CYS A 78 2.40 4.90 -4.52
N HIS A 79 1.68 5.22 -5.60
CA HIS A 79 1.85 4.59 -6.91
C HIS A 79 3.27 4.75 -7.43
N ARG A 80 3.85 5.96 -7.32
CA ARG A 80 5.23 6.22 -7.74
C ARG A 80 6.24 5.41 -6.93
N GLU A 81 6.10 5.37 -5.60
CA GLU A 81 7.02 4.61 -4.75
C GLU A 81 6.90 3.11 -4.95
N ILE A 82 5.69 2.58 -5.08
CA ILE A 82 5.45 1.16 -5.37
C ILE A 82 6.03 0.79 -6.73
N THR A 83 5.81 1.62 -7.76
CA THR A 83 6.39 1.37 -9.10
C THR A 83 7.92 1.41 -9.06
N ARG A 84 8.50 2.37 -8.32
CA ARG A 84 9.97 2.49 -8.17
C ARG A 84 10.59 1.26 -7.52
N ARG A 85 9.86 0.60 -6.61
CA ARG A 85 10.37 -0.50 -5.78
C ARG A 85 10.01 -1.89 -6.31
N GLY A 86 8.79 -2.07 -6.80
CA GLY A 86 8.25 -3.32 -7.34
C GLY A 86 8.33 -3.45 -8.86
N GLY A 87 8.60 -2.36 -9.57
CA GLY A 87 8.49 -2.31 -11.03
C GLY A 87 7.06 -2.00 -11.48
N GLU A 88 6.77 -2.30 -12.74
CA GLU A 88 5.46 -2.03 -13.34
C GLU A 88 4.32 -2.66 -12.52
N ILE A 89 3.25 -1.90 -12.26
CA ILE A 89 2.05 -2.40 -11.60
C ILE A 89 1.24 -3.22 -12.61
N ILE A 90 0.99 -4.48 -12.27
CA ILE A 90 0.23 -5.43 -13.10
C ILE A 90 -1.25 -5.40 -12.69
N ARG A 91 -1.52 -5.35 -11.38
CA ARG A 91 -2.88 -5.43 -10.83
C ARG A 91 -3.00 -4.59 -9.56
N ILE A 92 -4.16 -3.95 -9.41
CA ILE A 92 -4.59 -3.31 -8.16
C ILE A 92 -5.97 -3.89 -7.83
N GLU A 93 -6.11 -4.45 -6.64
CA GLU A 93 -7.35 -5.01 -6.13
C GLU A 93 -7.73 -4.33 -4.83
N ASP A 94 -8.95 -3.80 -4.77
CA ASP A 94 -9.52 -3.27 -3.53
C ASP A 94 -10.03 -4.44 -2.70
N ILE A 95 -9.40 -4.66 -1.55
CA ILE A 95 -9.74 -5.70 -0.57
C ILE A 95 -10.25 -5.08 0.74
N SER A 96 -10.64 -3.80 0.70
CA SER A 96 -11.42 -3.22 1.79
C SER A 96 -12.73 -4.00 1.89
N ASP A 97 -12.96 -4.58 3.06
CA ASP A 97 -14.10 -5.45 3.36
C ASP A 97 -14.19 -6.73 2.51
N GLY A 98 -13.43 -7.75 2.92
CA GLY A 98 -13.75 -9.17 2.67
C GLY A 98 -15.04 -9.66 3.37
N SER A 99 -16.09 -8.82 3.41
CA SER A 99 -17.42 -9.13 3.95
C SER A 99 -18.50 -8.69 2.97
N GLY A 100 -18.36 -9.11 1.71
CA GLY A 100 -19.46 -9.15 0.76
C GLY A 100 -20.26 -10.44 0.88
N LEU A 101 -20.71 -10.83 2.09
CA LEU A 101 -21.77 -11.82 2.35
C LEU A 101 -22.46 -11.53 3.68
#